data_AF-A0A960JJL9-F1
#
_entry.id   AF-A0A960JJL9-F1
#
_cell.length_a   1.000
_cell.length_b   1.000
_cell.length_c   1.000
_cell.angle_alpha   90.00
_cell.angle_beta   90.00
_cell.angle_gamma   90.00
#
_symmetry.space_group_name_H-M   'P 1'
#
loop_
_entity.id
_entity.type
_entity.pdbx_description
1 polymer ?
#
loop_
_entity_poly.entity_id
_entity_poly.type
_entity_poly.pdbx_seq_one_letter_code
_entity_poly.pdbx_strand_id
1 'polypeptide(L)'
;MNHPEILLLPVLMIADYYLTILGAVFRERGYGKHFKIETYELNPDYRSEVDSKSLLNLKFIGQVLFNFGILLASSVFLTGKYEFAYQIVLGFYLTLFGYINGLHTSNLLTFLFVAKNPGTFEGAIDIPHGFNLRRS
;
A
#
# COMPACT_ATOMS: atom_id res chain seq x y z
N MET A 1 -3.37 22.17 17.12
CA MET A 1 -4.01 21.00 16.48
C MET A 1 -4.21 19.95 17.55
N ASN A 2 -5.44 19.55 17.82
CA ASN A 2 -5.71 18.54 18.86
C ASN A 2 -5.47 17.10 18.36
N HIS A 3 -5.13 16.94 17.08
CA HIS A 3 -4.94 15.65 16.40
C HIS A 3 -3.60 15.59 15.66
N PRO A 4 -2.45 15.48 16.36
CA PRO A 4 -1.16 15.28 15.71
C PRO A 4 -1.09 14.00 14.87
N GLU A 5 -1.89 12.99 15.19
CA GLU A 5 -2.00 11.71 14.48
C GLU A 5 -2.44 11.83 13.02
N ILE A 6 -3.01 12.97 12.59
CA ILE A 6 -3.32 13.21 11.16
C ILE A 6 -2.05 13.10 10.29
N LEU A 7 -0.89 13.46 10.86
CA LEU A 7 0.40 13.36 10.18
C LEU A 7 0.81 11.91 9.88
N LEU A 8 0.22 10.92 10.57
CA LEU A 8 0.50 9.51 10.30
C LEU A 8 -0.10 9.06 8.97
N LEU A 9 -1.21 9.63 8.52
CA LEU A 9 -1.82 9.20 7.27
C LEU A 9 -0.88 9.37 6.06
N PRO A 10 -0.32 10.56 5.76
CA PRO A 10 0.57 10.69 4.62
C PRO A 10 1.79 9.78 4.73
N VAL A 11 2.31 9.56 5.94
CA VAL A 11 3.41 8.60 6.18
C VAL A 11 2.98 7.19 5.80
N LEU A 12 1.81 6.74 6.25
CA LEU A 12 1.29 5.39 5.96
C LEU A 12 0.97 5.20 4.47
N MET A 13 0.41 6.21 3.81
CA MET A 13 0.17 6.15 2.36
C MET A 13 1.49 6.06 1.59
N ILE A 14 2.47 6.90 1.94
CA ILE A 14 3.80 6.88 1.30
C ILE A 14 4.47 5.52 1.53
N ALA A 15 4.41 4.99 2.75
CA ALA A 15 4.93 3.68 3.07
C ALA A 15 4.26 2.60 2.21
N ASP A 16 2.94 2.64 2.05
CA ASP A 16 2.18 1.68 1.24
C ASP A 16 2.69 1.64 -0.21
N TYR A 17 2.87 2.81 -0.84
CA TYR A 17 3.43 2.90 -2.18
C TYR A 17 4.86 2.32 -2.28
N TYR A 18 5.76 2.72 -1.37
CA TYR A 18 7.14 2.24 -1.42
C TYR A 18 7.27 0.75 -1.09
N LEU A 19 6.48 0.23 -0.14
CA LEU A 19 6.44 -1.19 0.16
C LEU A 19 5.91 -1.99 -1.04
N THR A 20 4.96 -1.42 -1.80
CA THR A 20 4.49 -2.01 -3.05
C THR A 20 5.59 -2.07 -4.11
N ILE A 21 6.34 -0.98 -4.32
CA ILE A 21 7.50 -0.98 -5.22
C ILE A 21 8.55 -2.01 -4.78
N LEU A 22 8.89 -2.04 -3.49
CA LEU A 22 9.86 -3.00 -2.95
C LEU A 22 9.38 -4.43 -3.19
N GLY A 23 8.10 -4.71 -2.95
CA GLY A 23 7.49 -6.01 -3.20
C GLY A 23 7.64 -6.44 -4.66
N ALA A 24 7.41 -5.52 -5.60
CA ALA A 24 7.62 -5.75 -7.02
C ALA A 24 9.08 -6.09 -7.36
N VAL A 25 10.09 -5.41 -6.78
CA VAL A 25 11.50 -5.76 -7.06
C VAL A 25 11.91 -7.09 -6.42
N PHE A 26 11.43 -7.40 -5.21
CA PHE A 26 11.71 -8.68 -4.56
C PHE A 26 11.09 -9.86 -5.30
N ARG A 27 9.90 -9.66 -5.90
CA ARG A 27 9.29 -10.63 -6.79
C ARG A 27 10.22 -11.00 -7.94
N GLU A 28 10.82 -10.02 -8.62
CA GLU A 28 11.72 -10.30 -9.75
C GLU A 28 13.02 -10.99 -9.34
N ARG A 29 13.50 -10.78 -8.10
CA ARG A 29 14.77 -11.32 -7.60
C ARG A 29 14.76 -12.81 -7.23
N GLY A 30 13.69 -13.54 -7.52
CA GLY A 30 13.66 -14.99 -7.38
C GLY A 30 12.34 -15.54 -6.84
N TYR A 31 11.58 -14.74 -6.09
CA TYR A 31 10.29 -15.18 -5.55
C TYR A 31 9.25 -15.42 -6.65
N GLY A 32 9.33 -14.67 -7.76
CA GLY A 32 8.48 -14.85 -8.94
C GLY A 32 8.61 -16.21 -9.62
N LYS A 33 9.65 -17.00 -9.27
CA LYS A 33 9.77 -18.40 -9.70
C LYS A 33 8.77 -19.31 -8.99
N HIS A 34 8.48 -19.01 -7.72
CA HIS A 34 7.55 -19.76 -6.88
C HIS A 34 6.14 -19.18 -6.89
N PHE A 35 5.99 -17.89 -7.17
CA PHE A 35 4.69 -17.21 -7.22
C PHE A 35 4.55 -16.45 -8.52
N LYS A 36 3.85 -17.07 -9.48
CA LYS A 36 3.51 -16.45 -10.75
C LYS A 36 2.19 -15.71 -10.59
N ILE A 37 2.29 -14.38 -10.50
CA ILE A 37 1.17 -13.46 -10.56
C ILE A 37 1.29 -12.64 -11.84
N GLU A 38 0.21 -12.17 -12.43
CA GLU A 38 0.32 -11.38 -13.67
C GLU A 38 0.87 -9.97 -13.37
N THR A 39 0.24 -9.26 -12.43
CA THR A 39 0.62 -7.92 -11.97
C THR A 39 0.81 -7.93 -10.45
N TYR A 40 1.74 -7.11 -9.94
CA TYR A 40 1.88 -6.88 -8.50
C TYR A 40 0.89 -5.82 -8.01
N GLU A 41 0.56 -4.84 -8.84
CA GLU A 41 -0.40 -3.77 -8.53
C GLU A 41 -1.77 -4.06 -9.14
N LEU A 42 -2.79 -4.05 -8.29
CA LEU A 42 -4.18 -4.33 -8.67
C LEU A 42 -4.88 -3.09 -9.21
N ASN A 43 -4.51 -1.91 -8.71
CA ASN A 43 -5.05 -0.65 -9.17
C ASN A 43 -4.50 -0.32 -10.57
N PRO A 44 -5.37 -0.31 -11.61
CA PRO A 44 -4.92 -0.04 -12.97
C PRO A 44 -4.30 1.36 -13.12
N ASP A 45 -4.69 2.33 -12.29
CA ASP A 45 -4.19 3.71 -12.37
C ASP A 45 -2.73 3.85 -11.91
N TYR A 46 -2.24 2.89 -11.14
CA TYR A 46 -0.87 2.87 -10.57
C TYR A 46 0.01 1.76 -11.15
N ARG A 47 -0.55 0.86 -11.95
CA ARG A 47 0.17 -0.30 -12.46
C ARG A 47 1.41 0.08 -13.27
N SER A 48 1.30 1.06 -14.17
CA SER A 48 2.44 1.45 -15.00
C SER A 48 3.63 1.95 -14.18
N GLU A 49 3.35 2.66 -13.10
CA GLU A 49 4.34 3.23 -12.20
C GLU A 49 4.93 2.15 -11.29
N VAL A 50 4.14 1.15 -10.87
CA VAL A 50 4.63 0.00 -10.10
C VAL A 50 5.47 -0.95 -10.95
N ASP A 51 5.03 -1.28 -12.17
CA ASP A 51 5.75 -2.18 -13.08
C ASP A 51 7.11 -1.59 -13.50
N SER A 52 7.14 -0.27 -13.75
CA SER A 52 8.37 0.49 -14.01
C SER A 52 9.20 0.78 -12.76
N LYS A 53 8.70 0.43 -11.56
CA LYS A 53 9.36 0.61 -10.27
C LYS A 53 9.73 2.07 -10.01
N SER A 54 8.87 3.00 -10.47
CA SER A 54 9.12 4.43 -10.31
C SER A 54 9.09 4.80 -8.83
N LEU A 55 10.17 5.41 -8.33
CA LEU A 55 10.21 5.93 -6.96
C LEU A 55 9.49 7.27 -6.83
N LEU A 56 9.20 7.93 -7.96
CA LEU A 56 8.51 9.22 -8.01
C LEU A 56 7.23 9.07 -8.85
N ASN A 57 6.09 9.24 -8.20
CA ASN A 57 4.79 9.24 -8.88
C ASN A 57 4.01 10.49 -8.47
N LEU A 58 3.93 11.46 -9.39
CA LEU A 58 3.25 12.73 -9.13
C LEU A 58 1.75 12.57 -8.91
N LYS A 59 1.10 11.58 -9.54
CA LYS A 59 -0.32 11.29 -9.30
C LYS A 59 -0.53 10.80 -7.87
N PHE A 60 0.32 9.87 -7.43
CA PHE A 60 0.30 9.35 -6.06
C PHE A 60 0.57 10.46 -5.04
N ILE A 61 1.59 11.31 -5.27
CA ILE A 61 1.87 12.48 -4.43
C ILE A 61 0.65 13.40 -4.35
N GLY A 62 0.01 13.67 -5.50
CA GLY A 62 -1.24 14.43 -5.56
C GLY A 62 -2.35 13.80 -4.72
N GLN A 63 -2.52 12.48 -4.79
CA GLN A 63 -3.51 11.76 -3.98
C GLN A 63 -3.21 11.84 -2.47
N VAL A 64 -1.95 11.71 -2.07
CA VAL A 64 -1.53 11.88 -0.67
C VAL A 64 -1.85 13.27 -0.17
N LEU A 65 -1.45 14.30 -0.92
CA LEU A 65 -1.71 15.71 -0.56
C LEU A 65 -3.22 16.00 -0.51
N PHE A 66 -4.00 15.43 -1.44
CA PHE A 66 -5.44 15.60 -1.47
C PHE A 66 -6.13 14.97 -0.25
N ASN A 67 -5.81 13.71 0.08
CA ASN A 67 -6.39 13.03 1.24
C ASN A 67 -5.95 13.71 2.55
N PHE A 68 -4.68 14.11 2.65
CA PHE A 68 -4.17 14.86 3.78
C PHE A 68 -4.88 16.21 3.93
N GLY A 69 -5.08 16.94 2.83
CA GLY A 69 -5.81 18.21 2.80
C GLY A 69 -7.27 18.08 3.24
N ILE A 70 -7.96 17.02 2.79
CA ILE A 70 -9.34 16.72 3.24
C ILE A 70 -9.38 16.48 4.74
N LEU A 71 -8.49 15.64 5.27
CA LEU A 71 -8.47 15.33 6.70
C LEU A 71 -8.07 16.54 7.55
N LEU A 72 -7.13 17.35 7.06
CA LEU A 72 -6.76 18.59 7.72
C LEU A 72 -7.93 19.58 7.75
N ALA A 73 -8.61 19.79 6.63
CA ALA A 73 -9.81 20.63 6.59
C ALA A 73 -10.89 20.08 7.52
N SER A 74 -11.13 18.76 7.49
CA SER A 74 -12.09 18.09 8.36
C SER A 74 -11.76 18.26 9.84
N SER A 75 -10.48 18.26 10.20
CA SER A 75 -10.02 18.52 11.58
C SER A 75 -10.27 19.95 12.05
N VAL A 76 -10.55 20.89 11.13
CA VAL A 76 -10.91 22.27 11.49
C VAL A 76 -12.43 22.41 11.58
N PHE A 77 -13.18 21.79 10.66
CA PHE A 77 -14.63 21.97 10.56
C PHE A 77 -15.46 21.00 11.40
N LEU A 78 -14.94 19.81 11.71
CA LEU A 78 -15.68 18.75 12.38
C LEU A 78 -15.30 18.58 13.85
N THR A 79 -14.15 19.08 14.28
CA THR A 79 -13.76 19.01 15.70
C THR A 79 -14.69 19.85 16.57
N GLY A 80 -14.95 19.38 17.79
CA GLY A 80 -15.93 19.98 18.71
C GLY A 80 -17.30 19.29 18.61
N LYS A 81 -18.25 19.85 17.84
CA LYS A 81 -19.62 19.30 17.78
C LYS A 81 -19.68 17.91 17.13
N TYR A 82 -18.82 17.64 16.16
CA TYR A 82 -18.78 16.38 15.39
C TYR A 82 -17.51 15.58 15.65
N GLU A 83 -16.87 15.80 16.80
CA GLU A 83 -15.60 15.19 17.21
C GLU A 83 -15.61 13.66 17.07
N PHE A 84 -16.69 13.01 17.54
CA PHE A 84 -16.82 11.58 17.46
C PHE A 84 -16.84 11.05 16.02
N ALA A 85 -17.56 11.73 15.11
CA ALA A 85 -17.61 11.35 13.71
C ALA A 85 -16.25 11.53 13.03
N TYR A 86 -15.55 12.62 13.36
CA TYR A 86 -14.19 12.86 12.89
C TYR A 86 -13.22 11.76 13.34
N GLN A 87 -13.26 11.36 14.62
CA GLN A 87 -12.44 10.28 15.17
C GLN A 87 -12.72 8.92 14.50
N ILE A 88 -13.98 8.61 14.18
CA ILE A 88 -14.31 7.39 13.41
C ILE A 88 -13.65 7.41 12.04
N VAL A 89 -13.76 8.52 11.31
CA VAL A 89 -13.17 8.64 9.96
C VAL A 89 -11.64 8.51 10.03
N LEU A 90 -11.01 9.22 10.96
CA LEU A 90 -9.57 9.16 11.15
C LEU A 90 -9.11 7.75 11.55
N GLY A 91 -9.79 7.13 12.52
CA GLY A 91 -9.52 5.76 12.97
C GLY A 91 -9.67 4.74 11.85
N PHE A 92 -10.69 4.88 10.99
CA PHE A 92 -10.85 4.03 9.80
C PHE A 92 -9.66 4.14 8.86
N TYR A 93 -9.24 5.36 8.49
CA TYR A 93 -8.10 5.57 7.61
C TYR A 93 -6.81 4.99 8.19
N LEU A 94 -6.51 5.27 9.46
CA LEU A 94 -5.30 4.77 10.12
C LEU A 94 -5.31 3.25 10.22
N THR A 95 -6.45 2.64 10.54
CA THR A 95 -6.59 1.17 10.62
C THR A 95 -6.43 0.53 9.25
N LEU A 96 -7.09 1.07 8.24
CA LEU A 96 -7.03 0.54 6.87
C LEU A 96 -5.60 0.57 6.33
N PHE A 97 -4.94 1.73 6.37
CA PHE A 97 -3.57 1.84 5.88
C PHE A 97 -2.56 1.13 6.78
N GLY A 98 -2.78 1.07 8.09
CA GLY A 98 -1.96 0.27 9.00
C GLY A 98 -2.03 -1.23 8.66
N TYR A 99 -3.23 -1.74 8.40
CA TYR A 99 -3.44 -3.13 7.98
C TYR A 99 -2.78 -3.43 6.63
N ILE A 100 -2.98 -2.58 5.62
CA ILE A 100 -2.38 -2.73 4.29
C ILE A 100 -0.85 -2.74 4.39
N ASN A 101 -0.25 -1.77 5.09
CA ASN A 101 1.20 -1.74 5.33
C ASN A 101 1.71 -2.99 6.06
N GLY A 102 0.93 -3.52 7.00
CA GLY A 102 1.21 -4.78 7.68
C GLY A 102 1.27 -5.97 6.71
N LEU A 103 0.32 -6.06 5.77
CA LEU A 103 0.33 -7.08 4.72
C LEU A 103 1.54 -6.95 3.80
N HIS A 104 1.87 -5.74 3.33
CA HIS A 104 3.04 -5.54 2.49
C HIS A 104 4.34 -5.89 3.22
N THR A 105 4.46 -5.50 4.49
CA THR A 105 5.61 -5.85 5.33
C THR A 105 5.74 -7.36 5.50
N SER A 106 4.63 -8.05 5.79
CA SER A 106 4.60 -9.52 5.90
C SER A 106 5.03 -10.20 4.60
N ASN A 107 4.55 -9.71 3.46
CA ASN A 107 4.95 -10.21 2.14
C ASN A 107 6.45 -10.01 1.90
N LEU A 108 6.99 -8.82 2.21
CA LEU A 108 8.42 -8.54 2.07
C LEU A 108 9.28 -9.43 2.97
N LEU A 109 8.88 -9.64 4.22
CA LEU A 109 9.57 -10.53 5.14
C LEU A 109 9.57 -11.98 4.62
N THR A 110 8.45 -12.42 4.05
CA THR A 110 8.34 -13.73 3.38
C THR A 110 9.30 -13.82 2.21
N PHE A 111 9.35 -12.79 1.35
CA PHE A 111 10.26 -12.76 0.20
C PHE A 111 11.73 -12.78 0.63
N LEU A 112 12.08 -12.02 1.67
CA LEU A 112 13.41 -12.00 2.26
C LEU A 112 13.78 -13.36 2.86
N PHE A 113 12.85 -14.03 3.53
CA PHE A 113 13.06 -15.35 4.09
C PHE A 113 13.31 -16.39 2.99
N VAL A 114 12.50 -16.40 1.93
CA VAL A 114 12.66 -17.31 0.78
C VAL A 114 13.99 -17.05 0.07
N ALA A 115 14.34 -15.79 -0.17
CA ALA A 115 15.60 -15.41 -0.81
C ALA A 115 16.83 -15.86 -0.02
N LYS A 116 16.74 -15.87 1.32
CA LYS A 116 17.81 -16.37 2.20
C LYS A 116 17.84 -17.91 2.31
N ASN A 117 16.73 -18.59 2.02
CA ASN A 117 16.58 -20.04 2.18
C ASN A 117 16.02 -20.68 0.89
N PRO A 118 16.82 -20.74 -0.20
CA PRO A 118 16.34 -21.13 -1.53
C PRO A 118 15.88 -22.60 -1.66
N GLY A 119 16.10 -23.43 -0.64
CA GLY A 119 15.63 -24.83 -0.58
C GLY A 119 14.37 -25.04 0.25
N THR A 120 13.78 -24.00 0.85
CA THR A 120 12.59 -24.14 1.71
C THR A 120 11.30 -24.31 0.91
N PHE A 121 11.28 -23.87 -0.35
CA PHE A 121 10.11 -23.95 -1.22
C PHE A 121 10.44 -24.71 -2.49
N GLU A 122 9.59 -25.66 -2.83
CA GLU A 122 9.64 -26.40 -4.09
C GLU A 122 8.35 -26.17 -4.89
N GLY A 123 8.47 -26.18 -6.22
CA GLY A 123 7.35 -25.93 -7.13
C GLY A 123 7.00 -24.45 -7.28
N ALA A 124 5.87 -24.20 -7.97
CA ALA A 124 5.35 -22.87 -8.24
C ALA A 124 3.82 -22.86 -8.08
N ILE A 125 3.30 -21.82 -7.44
CA ILE A 125 1.89 -21.49 -7.40
C ILE A 125 1.64 -20.48 -8.52
N ASP A 126 0.80 -20.87 -9.46
CA ASP A 126 0.23 -19.95 -10.43
C ASP A 126 -1.05 -19.39 -9.84
N ILE A 127 -1.13 -18.07 -9.71
CA ILE A 127 -2.32 -17.38 -9.21
C ILE A 127 -2.95 -16.68 -10.41
N PRO A 128 -3.80 -17.39 -11.17
CA PRO A 128 -4.51 -16.79 -12.30
C PRO A 128 -5.44 -15.70 -11.78
N HIS A 129 -5.25 -14.48 -12.29
CA HIS A 129 -6.11 -13.29 -12.13
C HIS A 129 -6.90 -13.19 -10.81
N GLY A 130 -6.22 -12.88 -9.71
CA GLY A 130 -6.91 -12.65 -8.43
C GLY A 130 -7.83 -11.43 -8.42
N PHE A 131 -7.38 -10.25 -8.87
CA PHE A 131 -8.10 -9.00 -8.55
C PHE A 131 -7.78 -7.82 -9.51
N ASN A 132 -7.75 -8.03 -10.83
CA ASN A 132 -7.67 -6.88 -11.75
C ASN A 132 -9.02 -6.15 -11.77
N LEU A 133 -9.05 -4.90 -11.28
CA LEU A 133 -10.25 -4.03 -11.34
C LEU A 133 -10.61 -3.60 -12.77
N ARG A 134 -9.74 -3.89 -13.75
CA ARG A 134 -10.03 -3.68 -15.17
C ARG A 134 -10.72 -4.93 -15.71
N ARG A 135 -12.02 -4.83 -16.01
CA ARG A 135 -12.75 -5.85 -16.77
C ARG A 135 -12.04 -6.07 -18.11
N SER A 136 -11.70 -7.33 -18.39
CA SER A 136 -11.42 -7.85 -19.73
C SER A 136 -12.56 -7.53 -20.69
#